data_AF-A0A9E6EQZ0-F1
#
_entry.id   AF-A0A9E6EQZ0-F1
#
_cell.length_a   1.000
_cell.length_b   1.000
_cell.length_c   1.000
_cell.angle_alpha   90.00
_cell.angle_beta   90.00
_cell.angle_gamma   90.00
#
_symmetry.space_group_name_H-M   'P 1'
#
loop_
_entity.id
_entity.type
_entity.pdbx_description
1 polymer ?
#
loop_
_entity_poly.entity_id
_entity_poly.type
_entity_poly.pdbx_seq_one_letter_code
_entity_poly.pdbx_strand_id
1 'polypeptide(L)'
;MPKKLKEVLVEAGIPMDFESGGHSPANLTDREVVKEPHARVKALKDIFMQTLSSANNEFPYWYSREYFSLDSEIPVIRRAQALKTAFSHLTPVIYPGELLVMHKAPFFRGSFPMPWLSEGYYMAKEDELYQDALKRGSASADEHSKFGTGGGNVTKSFGKVVSLAGKFGMRQEEVPGLLNLAKKWVGKSVDDLGHKYEQMVPDYEVKEALMRNIFCMFDSGYTLPQGREVINYYYPLEYGIDGLLAIARELKDKVAGRADGDGIKGTNRLFNYEAIILVLEGISTWISNYAKEARRLEGMEKNAVQKREYNQIAERLEYLAHGKPRDFRDAIQMILTFHLAVLN
;
A
#
# COMPACT_ATOMS: atom_id res chain seq x y z
N MET A 1 -33.07 -25.99 -53.25
CA MET A 1 -32.92 -25.54 -51.86
C MET A 1 -32.35 -24.14 -51.86
N PRO A 2 -32.80 -23.22 -51.00
CA PRO A 2 -32.20 -21.89 -50.91
C PRO A 2 -30.74 -22.02 -50.45
N LYS A 3 -29.81 -21.43 -51.22
CA LYS A 3 -28.38 -21.39 -50.86
C LYS A 3 -28.19 -20.56 -49.61
N LYS A 4 -27.32 -20.99 -48.71
CA LYS A 4 -26.94 -20.18 -47.53
C LYS A 4 -26.09 -19.00 -48.00
N LEU A 5 -26.17 -17.85 -47.32
CA LEU A 5 -25.38 -16.65 -47.62
C LEU A 5 -23.88 -16.97 -47.76
N LYS A 6 -23.37 -17.89 -46.95
CA LYS A 6 -21.99 -18.39 -47.02
C LYS A 6 -21.64 -18.99 -48.38
N GLU A 7 -22.53 -19.81 -48.95
CA GLU A 7 -22.33 -20.46 -50.25
C GLU A 7 -22.36 -19.43 -51.38
N VAL A 8 -23.25 -18.44 -51.29
CA VAL A 8 -23.36 -17.34 -52.28
C VAL A 8 -22.09 -16.47 -52.29
N LEU A 9 -21.52 -16.16 -51.12
CA LEU A 9 -20.33 -15.32 -51.02
C LEU A 9 -19.05 -16.05 -51.45
N VAL A 10 -18.96 -17.36 -51.18
CA VAL A 10 -17.87 -18.20 -51.71
C VAL A 10 -17.92 -18.26 -53.25
N GLU A 11 -19.12 -18.43 -53.84
CA GLU A 11 -19.29 -18.39 -55.30
C GLU A 11 -18.95 -17.03 -55.92
N ALA A 12 -19.12 -15.94 -55.17
CA ALA A 12 -18.74 -14.59 -55.58
C ALA A 12 -17.24 -14.27 -55.38
N GLY A 13 -16.42 -15.25 -54.98
CA GLY A 13 -14.99 -15.07 -54.77
C GLY A 13 -14.61 -14.32 -53.48
N ILE A 14 -15.55 -14.18 -52.54
CA ILE A 14 -15.34 -13.50 -51.24
C ILE A 14 -15.46 -14.55 -50.12
N PRO A 15 -14.40 -15.33 -49.83
CA PRO A 15 -14.43 -16.30 -48.75
C PRO A 15 -14.60 -15.58 -47.39
N MET A 16 -15.57 -16.00 -46.59
CA MET A 16 -15.79 -15.46 -45.24
C MET A 16 -15.02 -16.21 -44.15
N ASP A 17 -14.33 -17.30 -44.48
CA ASP A 17 -13.60 -18.12 -43.52
C ASP A 17 -12.16 -17.61 -43.37
N PHE A 18 -12.01 -16.40 -42.80
CA PHE A 18 -10.71 -15.89 -42.37
C PHE A 18 -10.41 -16.42 -40.97
N GLU A 19 -9.62 -17.49 -40.90
CA GLU A 19 -9.14 -18.05 -39.65
C GLU A 19 -7.72 -17.57 -39.35
N SER A 20 -7.51 -16.91 -38.21
CA SER A 20 -6.19 -16.52 -37.71
C SER A 20 -5.96 -17.18 -36.36
N GLY A 21 -4.89 -17.98 -36.22
CA GLY A 21 -4.50 -18.61 -34.96
C GLY A 21 -5.08 -20.00 -34.68
N GLY A 22 -5.66 -20.69 -35.67
CA GLY A 22 -6.18 -22.05 -35.56
C GLY A 22 -7.52 -22.24 -36.29
N HIS A 23 -8.09 -23.45 -36.22
CA HIS A 23 -9.39 -23.75 -36.83
C HIS A 23 -10.56 -23.34 -35.93
N SER A 24 -11.57 -22.71 -36.52
CA SER A 24 -12.81 -22.40 -35.81
C SER A 24 -13.49 -23.70 -35.40
N PRO A 25 -13.99 -23.81 -34.15
CA PRO A 25 -14.68 -25.01 -33.72
C PRO A 25 -15.93 -25.25 -34.58
N ALA A 26 -16.19 -26.53 -34.90
CA ALA A 26 -17.30 -26.93 -35.77
C ALA A 26 -18.69 -26.55 -35.21
N ASN A 27 -18.77 -26.33 -33.90
CA ASN A 27 -19.96 -25.87 -33.20
C ASN A 27 -19.65 -24.54 -32.50
N LEU A 28 -20.69 -23.75 -32.23
CA LEU A 28 -20.57 -22.56 -31.39
C LEU A 28 -20.10 -23.00 -29.99
N THR A 29 -18.85 -22.74 -29.67
CA THR A 29 -18.31 -22.92 -28.31
C THR A 29 -18.30 -21.58 -27.61
N ASP A 30 -18.38 -21.61 -26.28
CA ASP A 30 -18.14 -20.40 -25.50
C ASP A 30 -16.73 -19.86 -25.82
N ARG A 31 -16.62 -18.52 -25.89
CA ARG A 31 -15.33 -17.85 -26.14
C ARG A 31 -14.43 -17.91 -24.92
N GLU A 32 -15.02 -18.03 -23.73
CA GLU A 32 -14.30 -18.00 -22.47
C GLU A 32 -13.94 -19.41 -21.99
N VAL A 33 -12.65 -19.62 -21.68
CA VAL A 33 -12.21 -20.82 -20.99
C VAL A 33 -12.49 -20.66 -19.50
N VAL A 34 -13.58 -21.26 -19.03
CA VAL A 34 -13.93 -21.29 -17.60
C VAL A 34 -13.16 -22.40 -16.90
N LYS A 35 -12.19 -22.03 -16.05
CA LYS A 35 -11.46 -22.96 -15.17
C LYS A 35 -11.86 -22.75 -13.73
N GLU A 36 -12.00 -23.85 -13.00
CA GLU A 36 -12.20 -23.78 -11.55
C GLU A 36 -10.90 -23.33 -10.86
N PRO A 37 -10.98 -22.38 -9.91
CA PRO A 37 -9.82 -21.99 -9.12
C PRO A 37 -9.39 -23.14 -8.20
N HIS A 38 -8.09 -23.19 -7.89
CA HIS A 38 -7.57 -24.14 -6.91
C HIS A 38 -8.30 -23.99 -5.56
N ALA A 39 -8.59 -25.09 -4.85
CA ALA A 39 -9.40 -25.09 -3.62
C ALA A 39 -8.90 -24.08 -2.56
N ARG A 40 -7.57 -23.95 -2.41
CA ARG A 40 -6.92 -22.91 -1.59
C ARG A 40 -7.37 -21.49 -1.96
N VAL A 41 -7.36 -21.16 -3.25
CA VAL A 41 -7.74 -19.83 -3.75
C VAL A 41 -9.22 -19.56 -3.48
N LYS A 42 -10.07 -20.58 -3.64
CA LYS A 42 -11.49 -20.49 -3.27
C LYS A 42 -11.66 -20.19 -1.78
N ALA A 43 -10.99 -20.93 -0.90
CA ALA A 43 -11.04 -20.71 0.55
C ALA A 43 -10.55 -19.32 0.97
N LEU A 44 -9.42 -18.85 0.42
CA LEU A 44 -8.91 -17.50 0.69
C LEU A 44 -9.83 -16.41 0.14
N LYS A 45 -10.44 -16.63 -1.02
CA LYS A 45 -11.46 -15.74 -1.57
C LYS A 45 -12.69 -15.68 -0.67
N ASP A 46 -13.14 -16.81 -0.12
CA ASP A 46 -14.28 -16.84 0.80
C ASP A 46 -13.99 -16.02 2.06
N ILE A 47 -12.77 -16.14 2.62
CA ILE A 47 -12.29 -15.26 3.70
C ILE A 47 -12.33 -13.79 3.26
N PHE A 48 -11.72 -13.45 2.12
CA PHE A 48 -11.70 -12.08 1.59
C PHE A 48 -13.11 -11.49 1.46
N MET A 49 -14.07 -12.26 0.93
CA MET A 49 -15.44 -11.80 0.70
C MET A 49 -16.22 -11.59 2.01
N GLN A 50 -15.81 -12.25 3.10
CA GLN A 50 -16.39 -12.09 4.44
C GLN A 50 -15.67 -11.02 5.28
N THR A 51 -14.50 -10.54 4.84
CA THR A 51 -13.73 -9.55 5.59
C THR A 51 -14.20 -8.12 5.33
N LEU A 52 -14.11 -7.29 6.37
CA LEU A 52 -14.35 -5.86 6.30
C LEU A 52 -13.05 -5.11 6.01
N SER A 53 -13.16 -3.95 5.36
CA SER A 53 -12.08 -2.99 5.20
C SER A 53 -11.79 -2.40 6.58
N SER A 54 -10.58 -2.60 7.09
CA SER A 54 -10.24 -2.33 8.49
C SER A 54 -9.04 -1.41 8.61
N ALA A 55 -9.06 -0.51 9.58
CA ALA A 55 -7.95 0.38 9.91
C ALA A 55 -7.53 0.26 11.38
N ASN A 56 -6.22 0.33 11.67
CA ASN A 56 -5.67 0.47 13.01
C ASN A 56 -4.59 1.55 13.08
N ASN A 57 -4.01 1.73 14.27
CA ASN A 57 -3.00 2.76 14.52
C ASN A 57 -1.56 2.25 14.61
N GLU A 58 -1.26 0.95 14.44
CA GLU A 58 0.09 0.41 14.68
C GLU A 58 1.17 1.15 13.88
N PHE A 59 1.02 1.20 12.56
CA PHE A 59 1.98 1.89 11.69
C PHE A 59 2.09 3.39 12.02
N PRO A 60 0.99 4.18 12.04
CA PRO A 60 1.09 5.61 12.30
C PRO A 60 1.53 5.93 13.73
N TYR A 61 1.25 5.06 14.71
CA TYR A 61 1.75 5.20 16.07
C TYR A 61 3.28 5.12 16.10
N TRP A 62 3.85 4.04 15.58
CA TRP A 62 5.30 3.82 15.60
C TRP A 62 6.04 4.86 14.75
N TYR A 63 5.50 5.16 13.56
CA TYR A 63 6.01 6.20 12.70
C TYR A 63 6.05 7.56 13.42
N SER A 64 4.90 8.02 13.95
CA SER A 64 4.81 9.34 14.56
C SER A 64 5.64 9.41 15.85
N ARG A 65 5.64 8.35 16.66
CA ARG A 65 6.43 8.28 17.90
C ARG A 65 7.91 8.51 17.62
N GLU A 66 8.47 7.75 16.68
CA GLU A 66 9.88 7.88 16.31
C GLU A 66 10.15 9.26 15.70
N TYR A 67 9.32 9.67 14.74
CA TYR A 67 9.45 10.95 14.06
C TYR A 67 9.54 12.12 15.04
N PHE A 68 8.64 12.18 16.04
CA PHE A 68 8.65 13.26 17.04
C PHE A 68 9.78 13.12 18.08
N SER A 69 10.36 11.94 18.27
CA SER A 69 11.54 11.78 19.15
C SER A 69 12.83 12.31 18.52
N LEU A 70 12.87 12.42 17.19
CA LEU A 70 14.02 12.84 16.40
C LEU A 70 13.89 14.30 15.96
N ASP A 71 13.49 15.17 16.89
CA ASP A 71 13.33 16.58 16.55
C ASP A 71 14.67 17.22 16.18
N SER A 72 14.66 18.08 15.17
CA SER A 72 15.86 18.67 14.54
C SER A 72 16.81 17.70 13.80
N GLU A 73 16.45 16.43 13.64
CA GLU A 73 17.18 15.52 12.74
C GLU A 73 16.99 15.92 11.26
N ILE A 74 17.97 15.57 10.41
CA ILE A 74 17.93 15.79 8.97
C ILE A 74 16.65 15.14 8.40
N PRO A 75 15.80 15.87 7.64
CA PRO A 75 14.47 15.39 7.26
C PRO A 75 14.43 14.00 6.60
N VAL A 76 15.39 13.69 5.72
CA VAL A 76 15.45 12.39 5.04
C VAL A 76 15.82 11.25 6.01
N ILE A 77 16.71 11.52 6.97
CA ILE A 77 17.08 10.58 8.04
C ILE A 77 15.91 10.40 9.01
N ARG A 78 15.28 11.49 9.43
CA ARG A 78 14.09 11.49 10.28
C ARG A 78 12.96 10.65 9.69
N ARG A 79 12.68 10.81 8.38
CA ARG A 79 11.70 9.99 7.65
C ARG A 79 12.11 8.51 7.62
N ALA A 80 13.37 8.22 7.28
CA ALA A 80 13.87 6.86 7.17
C ALA A 80 13.87 6.10 8.50
N GLN A 81 14.27 6.76 9.58
CA GLN A 81 14.26 6.20 10.93
C GLN A 81 12.83 5.92 11.40
N ALA A 82 11.89 6.85 11.15
CA ALA A 82 10.47 6.64 11.45
C ALA A 82 9.86 5.47 10.67
N LEU A 83 10.22 5.30 9.39
CA LEU A 83 9.84 4.14 8.59
C LEU A 83 10.46 2.84 9.13
N LYS A 84 11.76 2.86 9.46
CA LYS A 84 12.46 1.73 10.06
C LYS A 84 11.74 1.26 11.32
N THR A 85 11.44 2.18 12.22
CA THR A 85 10.71 1.89 13.46
C THR A 85 9.31 1.36 13.17
N ALA A 86 8.56 1.97 12.24
CA ALA A 86 7.23 1.50 11.88
C ALA A 86 7.25 0.05 11.36
N PHE A 87 8.04 -0.25 10.33
CA PHE A 87 8.16 -1.60 9.76
C PHE A 87 8.59 -2.65 10.80
N SER A 88 9.54 -2.29 11.67
CA SER A 88 10.09 -3.21 12.66
C SER A 88 9.11 -3.62 13.76
N HIS A 89 8.01 -2.89 13.94
CA HIS A 89 7.06 -3.09 15.03
C HIS A 89 5.64 -3.46 14.59
N LEU A 90 5.40 -3.67 13.29
CA LEU A 90 4.09 -4.13 12.82
C LEU A 90 3.82 -5.56 13.26
N THR A 91 2.57 -5.82 13.66
CA THR A 91 2.13 -7.17 13.99
C THR A 91 2.04 -8.02 12.71
N PRO A 92 2.83 -9.09 12.57
CA PRO A 92 2.72 -10.01 11.44
C PRO A 92 1.46 -10.87 11.57
N VAL A 93 0.73 -11.03 10.47
CA VAL A 93 -0.46 -11.90 10.41
C VAL A 93 -0.35 -12.82 9.19
N ILE A 94 -0.53 -14.12 9.41
CA ILE A 94 -0.56 -15.13 8.36
C ILE A 94 -1.84 -15.94 8.51
N TYR A 95 -2.65 -15.99 7.45
CA TYR A 95 -3.89 -16.74 7.42
C TYR A 95 -3.64 -18.19 6.95
N PRO A 96 -4.35 -19.19 7.50
CA PRO A 96 -4.28 -20.56 7.01
C PRO A 96 -4.57 -20.63 5.50
N GLY A 97 -3.81 -21.45 4.80
CA GLY A 97 -3.87 -21.57 3.34
C GLY A 97 -3.08 -20.51 2.56
N GLU A 98 -2.54 -19.45 3.18
CA GLU A 98 -1.61 -18.55 2.47
C GLU A 98 -0.30 -19.26 2.10
N LEU A 99 0.31 -18.84 0.98
CA LEU A 99 1.65 -19.26 0.54
C LEU A 99 2.58 -18.06 0.31
N LEU A 100 1.98 -16.98 -0.19
CA LEU A 100 2.55 -15.65 -0.22
C LEU A 100 1.94 -14.90 0.96
N VAL A 101 2.77 -14.25 1.75
CA VAL A 101 2.37 -13.56 2.98
C VAL A 101 2.86 -12.11 2.95
N MET A 102 2.76 -11.39 4.07
CA MET A 102 2.87 -9.93 4.22
C MET A 102 1.52 -9.23 3.96
N HIS A 103 1.15 -8.35 4.89
CA HIS A 103 -0.08 -7.57 4.84
C HIS A 103 0.21 -6.13 5.29
N LYS A 104 -0.50 -5.15 4.74
CA LYS A 104 -0.30 -3.72 5.05
C LYS A 104 -0.55 -3.39 6.54
N ALA A 105 -1.52 -4.07 7.14
CA ALA A 105 -1.90 -3.97 8.55
C ALA A 105 -2.32 -5.38 9.03
N PRO A 106 -2.57 -5.63 10.33
CA PRO A 106 -2.92 -6.96 10.84
C PRO A 106 -4.37 -7.40 10.52
N PHE A 107 -4.84 -7.11 9.31
CA PHE A 107 -6.14 -7.49 8.78
C PHE A 107 -6.02 -7.87 7.30
N PHE A 108 -6.84 -8.84 6.86
CA PHE A 108 -6.90 -9.28 5.46
C PHE A 108 -7.18 -8.13 4.46
N ARG A 109 -8.01 -7.15 4.86
CA ARG A 109 -8.27 -5.90 4.12
C ARG A 109 -7.85 -4.69 4.95
N GLY A 110 -6.59 -4.71 5.38
CA GLY A 110 -6.01 -3.72 6.30
C GLY A 110 -5.51 -2.45 5.63
N SER A 111 -5.71 -1.32 6.32
CA SER A 111 -5.06 -0.04 6.05
C SER A 111 -4.79 0.69 7.37
N PHE A 112 -4.24 1.90 7.29
CA PHE A 112 -4.04 2.78 8.43
C PHE A 112 -4.08 4.25 7.97
N PRO A 113 -4.44 5.19 8.86
CA PRO A 113 -4.43 6.62 8.55
C PRO A 113 -2.99 7.16 8.48
N MET A 114 -2.77 8.18 7.65
CA MET A 114 -1.47 8.85 7.49
C MET A 114 -1.57 10.33 7.89
N PRO A 115 -1.64 10.65 9.20
CA PRO A 115 -1.89 12.01 9.68
C PRO A 115 -0.78 13.01 9.32
N TRP A 116 0.42 12.55 8.93
CA TRP A 116 1.47 13.42 8.39
C TRP A 116 1.17 13.93 6.98
N LEU A 117 0.27 13.27 6.23
CA LEU A 117 -0.19 13.75 4.92
C LEU A 117 -1.37 14.69 5.08
N SER A 118 -2.45 14.20 5.72
CA SER A 118 -3.64 14.99 6.07
C SER A 118 -4.28 14.37 7.31
N GLU A 119 -4.55 15.20 8.31
CA GLU A 119 -5.13 14.84 9.61
C GLU A 119 -6.59 15.24 9.73
N GLY A 120 -7.02 16.29 9.01
CA GLY A 120 -8.38 16.83 9.06
C GLY A 120 -9.45 15.80 8.67
N TYR A 121 -9.11 14.88 7.77
CA TYR A 121 -10.01 13.83 7.27
C TYR A 121 -10.46 12.82 8.33
N TYR A 122 -9.65 12.61 9.37
CA TYR A 122 -9.90 11.59 10.39
C TYR A 122 -10.62 12.12 11.64
N MET A 123 -10.86 13.43 11.69
CA MET A 123 -11.50 14.09 12.83
C MET A 123 -13.01 13.88 12.79
N ALA A 124 -13.62 13.79 13.98
CA ALA A 124 -15.07 13.66 14.09
C ALA A 124 -15.75 14.89 13.48
N LYS A 125 -16.96 14.71 12.92
CA LYS A 125 -17.70 15.82 12.28
C LYS A 125 -17.92 17.03 13.18
N GLU A 126 -17.94 16.81 14.49
CA GLU A 126 -18.16 17.83 15.51
C GLU A 126 -16.85 18.45 16.04
N ASP A 127 -15.69 17.95 15.62
CA ASP A 127 -14.38 18.48 15.99
C ASP A 127 -14.09 19.77 15.19
N GLU A 128 -13.56 20.79 15.87
CA GLU A 128 -13.21 22.09 15.29
C GLU A 128 -12.29 21.95 14.07
N LEU A 129 -11.39 20.96 14.08
CA LEU A 129 -10.51 20.64 12.95
C LEU A 129 -11.26 20.13 11.72
N TYR A 130 -12.34 19.35 11.90
CA TYR A 130 -13.17 18.90 10.78
C TYR A 130 -14.00 20.06 10.22
N GLN A 131 -14.51 20.93 11.09
CA GLN A 131 -15.25 22.14 10.67
C GLN A 131 -14.34 23.11 9.90
N ASP A 132 -13.08 23.24 10.29
CA ASP A 132 -12.11 24.04 9.56
C ASP A 132 -11.71 23.40 8.22
N ALA A 133 -11.58 22.08 8.12
CA ALA A 133 -11.39 21.38 6.84
C ALA A 133 -12.58 21.59 5.88
N LEU A 134 -13.82 21.55 6.38
CA LEU A 134 -15.01 21.87 5.59
C LEU A 134 -15.00 23.31 5.08
N LYS A 135 -14.65 24.29 5.92
CA LYS A 135 -14.52 25.70 5.50
C LYS A 135 -13.47 25.85 4.38
N ARG A 136 -12.36 25.11 4.43
CA ARG A 136 -11.29 25.15 3.42
C ARG A 136 -11.65 24.45 2.10
N GLY A 137 -12.80 23.79 2.00
CA GLY A 137 -13.24 23.05 0.81
C GLY A 137 -12.52 21.72 0.58
N SER A 138 -11.63 21.28 1.48
CA SER A 138 -10.91 20.02 1.35
C SER A 138 -11.77 18.78 1.62
N ALA A 139 -12.97 18.97 2.20
CA ALA A 139 -13.96 17.93 2.47
C ALA A 139 -15.28 18.08 1.68
N SER A 140 -15.40 19.07 0.78
CA SER A 140 -16.64 19.31 0.00
C SER A 140 -16.98 18.14 -0.93
N ALA A 141 -15.96 17.56 -1.57
CA ALA A 141 -16.11 16.42 -2.47
C ALA A 141 -16.64 15.17 -1.74
N ASP A 142 -16.36 15.01 -0.45
CA ASP A 142 -16.82 13.85 0.33
C ASP A 142 -18.33 13.87 0.56
N GLU A 143 -18.95 15.04 0.71
CA GLU A 143 -20.41 15.16 0.88
C GLU A 143 -21.17 14.71 -0.37
N HIS A 144 -20.56 14.90 -1.54
CA HIS A 144 -21.11 14.51 -2.84
C HIS A 144 -20.60 13.15 -3.34
N SER A 145 -19.61 12.57 -2.65
CA SER A 145 -19.07 11.25 -2.94
C SER A 145 -19.84 10.17 -2.18
N LYS A 146 -20.22 9.09 -2.88
CA LYS A 146 -20.89 7.95 -2.27
C LYS A 146 -20.02 6.71 -2.34
N PHE A 147 -19.72 6.14 -1.19
CA PHE A 147 -19.15 4.80 -1.14
C PHE A 147 -20.23 3.75 -1.39
N GLY A 148 -19.90 2.74 -2.20
CA GLY A 148 -20.73 1.55 -2.35
C GLY A 148 -20.93 0.89 -0.98
N THR A 149 -22.17 0.62 -0.60
CA THR A 149 -22.53 0.13 0.74
C THR A 149 -22.39 -1.39 0.90
N GLY A 150 -22.14 -2.12 -0.20
CA GLY A 150 -22.03 -3.57 -0.22
C GLY A 150 -20.60 -4.11 -0.03
N GLY A 151 -20.50 -5.43 0.09
CA GLY A 151 -19.23 -6.14 0.28
C GLY A 151 -18.58 -5.80 1.63
N GLY A 152 -17.27 -5.58 1.62
CA GLY A 152 -16.49 -5.31 2.84
C GLY A 152 -16.36 -3.83 3.22
N ASN A 153 -17.13 -2.90 2.67
CA ASN A 153 -17.03 -1.48 3.08
C ASN A 153 -17.79 -1.24 4.39
N VAL A 154 -17.15 -0.60 5.36
CA VAL A 154 -17.80 -0.15 6.60
C VAL A 154 -18.23 1.29 6.41
N THR A 155 -19.47 1.48 5.94
CA THR A 155 -20.00 2.82 5.63
C THR A 155 -20.70 3.47 6.83
N LYS A 156 -21.11 2.69 7.82
CA LYS A 156 -21.75 3.14 9.08
C LYS A 156 -21.12 2.42 10.26
N SER A 157 -21.03 3.11 11.40
CA SER A 157 -20.60 2.52 12.66
C SER A 157 -21.60 1.46 13.12
N PHE A 158 -21.12 0.37 13.72
CA PHE A 158 -21.95 -0.69 14.28
C PHE A 158 -21.22 -1.37 15.44
N GLY A 159 -21.95 -1.73 16.50
CA GLY A 159 -21.36 -2.35 17.69
C GLY A 159 -20.18 -1.54 18.23
N LYS A 160 -19.00 -2.17 18.30
CA LYS A 160 -17.72 -1.56 18.72
C LYS A 160 -16.81 -1.17 17.54
N VAL A 161 -17.39 -0.96 16.36
CA VAL A 161 -16.68 -0.55 15.15
C VAL A 161 -17.18 0.82 14.70
N VAL A 162 -16.25 1.75 14.53
CA VAL A 162 -16.50 3.11 14.04
C VAL A 162 -16.18 3.16 12.55
N SER A 163 -17.10 3.67 11.74
CA SER A 163 -16.87 3.97 10.33
C SER A 163 -16.01 5.23 10.22
N LEU A 164 -14.81 5.07 9.68
CA LEU A 164 -13.93 6.15 9.27
C LEU A 164 -14.07 6.36 7.77
N ALA A 165 -14.06 7.62 7.34
CA ALA A 165 -14.01 7.95 5.92
C ALA A 165 -15.19 7.39 5.09
N GLY A 166 -16.28 6.96 5.74
CA GLY A 166 -17.37 6.25 5.08
C GLY A 166 -16.98 4.92 4.44
N LYS A 167 -15.83 4.32 4.79
CA LYS A 167 -15.30 3.11 4.14
C LYS A 167 -14.62 2.12 5.08
N PHE A 168 -13.80 2.60 6.03
CA PHE A 168 -12.94 1.74 6.85
C PHE A 168 -13.52 1.58 8.26
N GLY A 169 -13.58 0.36 8.75
CA GLY A 169 -13.93 0.09 10.14
C GLY A 169 -12.70 0.17 11.03
N MET A 170 -12.76 1.00 12.07
CA MET A 170 -11.78 1.02 13.16
C MET A 170 -12.45 0.56 14.45
N ARG A 171 -11.74 -0.21 15.28
CA ARG A 171 -12.27 -0.62 16.59
C ARG A 171 -12.42 0.61 17.48
N GLN A 172 -13.49 0.70 18.26
CA GLN A 172 -13.82 1.89 19.06
C GLN A 172 -12.68 2.28 20.02
N GLU A 173 -11.97 1.29 20.58
CA GLU A 173 -10.83 1.47 21.48
C GLU A 173 -9.60 2.11 20.80
N GLU A 174 -9.49 2.04 19.48
CA GLU A 174 -8.39 2.64 18.69
C GLU A 174 -8.64 4.12 18.40
N VAL A 175 -9.90 4.58 18.45
CA VAL A 175 -10.27 5.95 18.07
C VAL A 175 -9.56 7.02 18.91
N PRO A 176 -9.45 6.92 20.26
CA PRO A 176 -8.69 7.90 21.04
C PRO A 176 -7.21 7.97 20.63
N GLY A 177 -6.61 6.83 20.27
CA GLY A 177 -5.23 6.74 19.77
C GLY A 177 -5.08 7.48 18.44
N LEU A 178 -6.00 7.27 17.50
CA LEU A 178 -6.05 7.99 16.23
C LEU A 178 -6.15 9.50 16.43
N LEU A 179 -7.10 9.96 17.25
CA LEU A 179 -7.30 11.39 17.50
C LEU A 179 -6.07 12.05 18.12
N ASN A 180 -5.41 11.35 19.06
CA ASN A 180 -4.16 11.83 19.65
C ASN A 180 -3.04 11.93 18.60
N LEU A 181 -2.90 10.94 17.71
CA LEU A 181 -1.90 10.97 16.65
C LEU A 181 -2.16 12.11 15.68
N ALA A 182 -3.39 12.27 15.18
CA ALA A 182 -3.77 13.36 14.30
C ALA A 182 -3.48 14.75 14.90
N LYS A 183 -3.84 14.97 16.17
CA LYS A 183 -3.60 16.23 16.89
C LYS A 183 -2.12 16.62 16.94
N LYS A 184 -1.19 15.66 16.97
CA LYS A 184 0.26 15.95 16.95
C LYS A 184 0.71 16.54 15.61
N TRP A 185 0.06 16.15 14.52
CA TRP A 185 0.38 16.56 13.16
C TRP A 185 -0.30 17.86 12.72
N VAL A 186 -1.27 18.37 13.48
CA VAL A 186 -1.88 19.70 13.25
C VAL A 186 -0.80 20.77 13.15
N GLY A 187 -0.91 21.59 12.10
CA GLY A 187 0.02 22.64 11.70
C GLY A 187 1.33 22.15 11.08
N LYS A 188 1.46 20.84 10.85
CA LYS A 188 2.73 20.19 10.42
C LYS A 188 2.54 19.15 9.30
N SER A 189 1.32 18.76 8.98
CA SER A 189 1.05 17.84 7.87
C SER A 189 1.33 18.50 6.52
N VAL A 190 1.42 17.68 5.47
CA VAL A 190 1.56 18.19 4.10
C VAL A 190 0.36 19.05 3.70
N ASP A 191 -0.85 18.64 4.10
CA ASP A 191 -2.10 19.40 3.89
C ASP A 191 -2.05 20.77 4.57
N ASP A 192 -1.78 20.83 5.88
CA ASP A 192 -1.74 22.11 6.61
C ASP A 192 -0.61 23.04 6.15
N LEU A 193 0.58 22.49 5.88
CA LEU A 193 1.69 23.28 5.34
C LEU A 193 1.42 23.74 3.91
N GLY A 194 0.86 22.88 3.06
CA GLY A 194 0.46 23.20 1.70
C GLY A 194 -0.55 24.34 1.69
N HIS A 195 -1.62 24.20 2.47
CA HIS A 195 -2.66 25.22 2.63
C HIS A 195 -2.09 26.58 3.06
N LYS A 196 -1.18 26.59 4.06
CA LYS A 196 -0.54 27.83 4.53
C LYS A 196 0.16 28.61 3.40
N TYR A 197 0.85 27.92 2.49
CA TYR A 197 1.57 28.56 1.40
C TYR A 197 0.67 28.86 0.20
N GLU A 198 -0.34 28.02 -0.06
CA GLU A 198 -1.34 28.26 -1.11
C GLU A 198 -2.09 29.56 -0.89
N GLN A 199 -2.40 29.92 0.37
CA GLN A 199 -3.03 31.20 0.74
C GLN A 199 -2.21 32.44 0.34
N MET A 200 -0.92 32.28 0.02
CA MET A 200 -0.05 33.38 -0.42
C MET A 200 -0.07 33.57 -1.94
N VAL A 201 -0.67 32.64 -2.68
CA VAL A 201 -0.73 32.68 -4.15
C VAL A 201 -1.84 33.64 -4.58
N PRO A 202 -1.61 34.53 -5.58
CA PRO A 202 -2.68 35.35 -6.15
C PRO A 202 -3.89 34.50 -6.59
N ASP A 203 -5.09 35.03 -6.40
CA ASP A 203 -6.36 34.36 -6.74
C ASP A 203 -6.61 33.05 -5.97
N TYR A 204 -6.05 32.89 -4.76
CA TYR A 204 -6.33 31.75 -3.89
C TYR A 204 -7.83 31.54 -3.64
N GLU A 205 -8.60 32.63 -3.51
CA GLU A 205 -10.06 32.58 -3.34
C GLU A 205 -10.77 31.95 -4.55
N VAL A 206 -10.20 32.10 -5.76
CA VAL A 206 -10.71 31.46 -6.97
C VAL A 206 -10.43 29.96 -6.91
N LYS A 207 -9.20 29.55 -6.53
CA LYS A 207 -8.87 28.12 -6.30
C LYS A 207 -9.80 27.50 -5.28
N GLU A 208 -10.00 28.17 -4.14
CA GLU A 208 -10.90 27.69 -3.09
C GLU A 208 -12.35 27.57 -3.59
N ALA A 209 -12.86 28.56 -4.34
CA ALA A 209 -14.18 28.49 -4.94
C ALA A 209 -14.32 27.31 -5.92
N LEU A 210 -13.31 27.03 -6.74
CA LEU A 210 -13.31 25.88 -7.66
C LEU A 210 -13.35 24.54 -6.91
N MET A 211 -12.59 24.42 -5.82
CA MET A 211 -12.58 23.22 -4.96
C MET A 211 -13.92 23.03 -4.24
N ARG A 212 -14.47 24.09 -3.65
CA ARG A 212 -15.78 24.04 -2.97
C ARG A 212 -16.92 23.66 -3.92
N ASN A 213 -16.85 24.08 -5.19
CA ASN A 213 -17.82 23.71 -6.23
C ASN A 213 -17.50 22.38 -6.94
N ILE A 214 -16.46 21.66 -6.52
CA ILE A 214 -16.07 20.35 -7.07
C ILE A 214 -15.76 20.42 -8.58
N PHE A 215 -15.31 21.58 -9.07
CA PHE A 215 -14.75 21.69 -10.42
C PHE A 215 -13.43 20.91 -10.51
N CYS A 216 -12.67 20.95 -9.42
CA CYS A 216 -11.58 20.02 -9.15
C CYS A 216 -12.01 19.07 -8.03
N MET A 217 -11.86 17.76 -8.25
CA MET A 217 -12.43 16.73 -7.36
C MET A 217 -11.73 16.66 -5.99
N PHE A 218 -10.40 16.82 -5.93
CA PHE A 218 -9.63 16.80 -4.69
C PHE A 218 -8.20 17.30 -4.95
N ASP A 219 -7.52 17.76 -3.90
CA ASP A 219 -6.10 18.10 -3.94
C ASP A 219 -5.25 16.82 -3.89
N SER A 220 -4.89 16.34 -5.08
CA SER A 220 -4.17 15.06 -5.25
C SER A 220 -2.75 15.07 -4.65
N GLY A 221 -2.13 16.25 -4.52
CA GLY A 221 -0.74 16.43 -4.11
C GLY A 221 -0.41 15.93 -2.70
N TYR A 222 -1.40 15.88 -1.81
CA TYR A 222 -1.26 15.33 -0.46
C TYR A 222 -2.24 14.18 -0.16
N THR A 223 -3.34 14.04 -0.92
CA THR A 223 -4.28 12.92 -0.75
C THR A 223 -3.68 11.60 -1.24
N LEU A 224 -2.95 11.63 -2.37
CA LEU A 224 -2.34 10.45 -2.99
C LEU A 224 -0.97 10.84 -3.60
N PRO A 225 0.02 11.21 -2.77
CA PRO A 225 1.31 11.75 -3.23
C PRO A 225 2.18 10.71 -3.96
N GLN A 226 1.89 9.43 -3.79
CA GLN A 226 2.47 8.32 -4.54
C GLN A 226 1.36 7.47 -5.16
N GLY A 227 1.69 6.80 -6.27
CA GLY A 227 0.75 6.05 -7.10
C GLY A 227 0.49 6.71 -8.45
N ARG A 228 -0.20 5.98 -9.35
CA ARG A 228 -0.24 6.31 -10.80
C ARG A 228 1.16 6.35 -11.42
N GLU A 229 2.03 5.52 -10.86
CA GLU A 229 3.40 5.27 -11.27
C GLU A 229 3.65 3.76 -11.28
N VAL A 230 4.79 3.34 -11.83
CA VAL A 230 5.18 1.93 -11.88
C VAL A 230 6.40 1.74 -11.00
N ILE A 231 6.23 0.96 -9.93
CA ILE A 231 7.33 0.56 -9.04
C ILE A 231 8.35 -0.29 -9.80
N ASN A 232 9.63 -0.05 -9.53
CA ASN A 232 10.73 -0.83 -10.09
C ASN A 232 11.23 -1.86 -9.08
N TYR A 233 11.05 -3.15 -9.39
CA TYR A 233 11.48 -4.27 -8.54
C TYR A 233 12.89 -4.79 -8.83
N TYR A 234 13.61 -4.20 -9.79
CA TYR A 234 14.92 -4.69 -10.21
C TYR A 234 15.90 -4.84 -9.05
N TYR A 235 16.04 -3.80 -8.24
CA TYR A 235 17.02 -3.75 -7.15
C TYR A 235 16.86 -4.87 -6.10
N PRO A 236 15.68 -5.06 -5.47
CA PRO A 236 15.52 -6.13 -4.49
C PRO A 236 15.57 -7.53 -5.11
N LEU A 237 15.14 -7.69 -6.38
CA LEU A 237 15.24 -8.96 -7.09
C LEU A 237 16.67 -9.33 -7.49
N GLU A 238 17.48 -8.34 -7.87
CA GLU A 238 18.83 -8.57 -8.38
C GLU A 238 19.86 -8.72 -7.25
N TYR A 239 19.73 -7.94 -6.18
CA TYR A 239 20.76 -7.85 -5.15
C TYR A 239 20.36 -8.46 -3.80
N GLY A 240 19.06 -8.64 -3.54
CA GLY A 240 18.58 -8.92 -2.18
C GLY A 240 18.83 -7.75 -1.22
N ILE A 241 18.36 -7.85 0.03
CA ILE A 241 18.48 -6.75 0.98
C ILE A 241 19.94 -6.53 1.41
N ASP A 242 20.69 -7.60 1.71
CA ASP A 242 22.08 -7.51 2.15
C ASP A 242 22.98 -6.94 1.03
N GLY A 243 22.73 -7.30 -0.23
CA GLY A 243 23.42 -6.74 -1.38
C GLY A 243 23.15 -5.25 -1.55
N LEU A 244 21.90 -4.81 -1.38
CA LEU A 244 21.55 -3.39 -1.40
C LEU A 244 22.16 -2.61 -0.22
N LEU A 245 22.20 -3.20 0.97
CA LEU A 245 22.88 -2.63 2.12
C LEU A 245 24.38 -2.47 1.87
N ALA A 246 25.03 -3.46 1.27
CA ALA A 246 26.44 -3.38 0.90
C ALA A 246 26.71 -2.25 -0.11
N ILE A 247 25.90 -2.16 -1.17
CA ILE A 247 25.98 -1.09 -2.17
C ILE A 247 25.78 0.29 -1.51
N ALA A 248 24.76 0.44 -0.68
CA ALA A 248 24.46 1.71 -0.03
C ALA A 248 25.59 2.13 0.94
N ARG A 249 26.17 1.20 1.70
CA ARG A 249 27.31 1.47 2.60
C ARG A 249 28.56 1.89 1.81
N GLU A 250 28.89 1.16 0.74
CA GLU A 250 30.02 1.53 -0.12
C GLU A 250 29.86 2.93 -0.73
N LEU A 251 28.66 3.24 -1.23
CA LEU A 251 28.38 4.54 -1.83
C LEU A 251 28.35 5.67 -0.79
N LYS A 252 27.83 5.41 0.42
CA LYS A 252 27.88 6.34 1.56
C LYS A 252 29.32 6.73 1.88
N ASP A 253 30.22 5.76 2.00
CA ASP A 253 31.64 6.00 2.31
C ASP A 253 32.35 6.79 1.20
N LYS A 254 32.02 6.52 -0.06
CA LYS A 254 32.58 7.25 -1.22
C LYS A 254 32.23 8.74 -1.21
N VAL A 255 31.01 9.09 -0.85
CA VAL A 255 30.49 10.47 -0.90
C VAL A 255 30.59 11.23 0.43
N ALA A 256 31.07 10.58 1.50
CA ALA A 256 31.13 11.17 2.82
C ALA A 256 31.99 12.45 2.84
N GLY A 257 31.36 13.57 3.21
CA GLY A 257 32.01 14.89 3.26
C GLY A 257 32.39 15.46 1.89
N ARG A 258 31.94 14.85 0.78
CA ARG A 258 32.32 15.23 -0.59
C ARG A 258 31.12 15.77 -1.35
N ALA A 259 31.20 17.03 -1.76
CA ALA A 259 30.19 17.67 -2.60
C ALA A 259 30.40 17.44 -4.11
N ASP A 260 31.61 17.03 -4.52
CA ASP A 260 32.00 16.74 -5.92
C ASP A 260 31.55 17.81 -6.94
N GLY A 261 31.67 19.09 -6.57
CA GLY A 261 31.30 20.21 -7.43
C GLY A 261 29.81 20.59 -7.41
N ASP A 262 28.96 19.83 -6.72
CA ASP A 262 27.54 20.19 -6.48
C ASP A 262 27.37 20.77 -5.07
N GLY A 263 27.40 22.11 -4.97
CA GLY A 263 27.24 22.84 -3.72
C GLY A 263 25.82 22.86 -3.14
N ILE A 264 24.83 22.31 -3.85
CA ILE A 264 23.42 22.32 -3.41
C ILE A 264 22.99 20.94 -2.90
N LYS A 265 23.31 19.87 -3.65
CA LYS A 265 22.86 18.51 -3.34
C LYS A 265 24.00 17.52 -3.14
N GLY A 266 25.24 17.90 -3.42
CA GLY A 266 26.38 16.99 -3.39
C GLY A 266 26.55 16.28 -2.04
N THR A 267 26.38 17.01 -0.94
CA THR A 267 26.44 16.45 0.42
C THR A 267 25.21 15.63 0.80
N ASN A 268 24.04 15.86 0.17
CA ASN A 268 22.81 15.12 0.44
C ASN A 268 22.91 13.64 0.08
N ARG A 269 23.84 13.26 -0.81
CA ARG A 269 24.08 11.85 -1.19
C ARG A 269 24.38 10.98 0.03
N LEU A 270 25.18 11.47 0.99
CA LEU A 270 25.47 10.73 2.23
C LEU A 270 24.18 10.43 2.99
N PHE A 271 23.33 11.44 3.18
CA PHE A 271 22.08 11.28 3.94
C PHE A 271 21.08 10.38 3.21
N ASN A 272 21.06 10.42 1.87
CA ASN A 272 20.22 9.54 1.07
C ASN A 272 20.65 8.07 1.19
N TYR A 273 21.95 7.77 1.11
CA TYR A 273 22.42 6.38 1.30
C TYR A 273 22.18 5.89 2.72
N GLU A 274 22.34 6.75 3.73
CA GLU A 274 22.00 6.39 5.10
C GLU A 274 20.49 6.12 5.27
N ALA A 275 19.64 6.96 4.68
CA ALA A 275 18.21 6.75 4.69
C ALA A 275 17.82 5.43 4.02
N ILE A 276 18.46 5.06 2.91
CA ILE A 276 18.26 3.77 2.23
C ILE A 276 18.63 2.61 3.17
N ILE A 277 19.78 2.70 3.85
CA ILE A 277 20.22 1.67 4.82
C ILE A 277 19.17 1.48 5.91
N LEU A 278 18.71 2.58 6.53
CA LEU A 278 17.72 2.53 7.62
C LEU A 278 16.40 1.88 7.17
N VAL A 279 15.87 2.27 6.01
CA VAL A 279 14.61 1.70 5.50
C VAL A 279 14.76 0.22 5.19
N LEU A 280 15.87 -0.18 4.54
CA LEU A 280 16.15 -1.59 4.23
C LEU A 280 16.28 -2.45 5.49
N GLU A 281 16.93 -1.95 6.54
CA GLU A 281 17.00 -2.62 7.84
C GLU A 281 15.61 -2.78 8.49
N GLY A 282 14.74 -1.78 8.35
CA GLY A 282 13.35 -1.86 8.78
C GLY A 282 12.55 -2.93 8.03
N ILE A 283 12.67 -2.97 6.70
CA ILE A 283 12.00 -3.97 5.86
C ILE A 283 12.54 -5.38 6.16
N SER A 284 13.85 -5.54 6.32
CA SER A 284 14.48 -6.81 6.72
C SER A 284 13.92 -7.31 8.05
N THR A 285 13.80 -6.41 9.03
CA THR A 285 13.21 -6.73 10.33
C THR A 285 11.73 -7.11 10.21
N TRP A 286 10.97 -6.42 9.36
CA TRP A 286 9.58 -6.73 9.11
C TRP A 286 9.39 -8.12 8.51
N ILE A 287 10.19 -8.49 7.51
CA ILE A 287 10.23 -9.84 6.92
C ILE A 287 10.58 -10.87 8.00
N SER A 288 11.59 -10.58 8.82
CA SER A 288 12.01 -11.46 9.92
C SER A 288 10.92 -11.66 10.99
N ASN A 289 10.08 -10.65 11.24
CA ASN A 289 8.94 -10.79 12.13
C ASN A 289 7.88 -11.73 11.57
N TYR A 290 7.60 -11.66 10.27
CA TYR A 290 6.73 -12.63 9.60
C TYR A 290 7.32 -14.05 9.60
N ALA A 291 8.63 -14.19 9.45
CA ALA A 291 9.29 -15.47 9.60
C ALA A 291 9.08 -16.07 11.00
N LYS A 292 9.26 -15.26 12.05
CA LYS A 292 9.01 -15.68 13.44
C LYS A 292 7.55 -16.10 13.66
N GLU A 293 6.60 -15.37 13.07
CA GLU A 293 5.18 -15.73 13.16
C GLU A 293 4.89 -17.05 12.43
N ALA A 294 5.47 -17.27 11.24
CA ALA A 294 5.36 -18.54 10.54
C ALA A 294 5.92 -19.71 11.37
N ARG A 295 7.06 -19.54 12.05
CA ARG A 295 7.60 -20.53 12.99
C ARG A 295 6.68 -20.79 14.18
N ARG A 296 6.10 -19.73 14.75
CA ARG A 296 5.13 -19.85 15.86
C ARG A 296 3.91 -20.66 15.44
N LEU A 297 3.35 -20.38 14.26
CA LEU A 297 2.21 -21.11 13.70
C LEU A 297 2.58 -22.57 13.36
N GLU A 298 3.75 -22.81 12.77
CA GLU A 298 4.29 -24.16 12.54
C GLU A 298 4.34 -25.00 13.83
N GLY A 299 4.77 -24.41 14.94
CA GLY A 299 4.86 -25.07 16.24
C GLY A 299 3.51 -25.46 16.85
N MET A 300 2.44 -24.75 16.49
CA MET A 300 1.07 -24.98 17.00
C MET A 300 0.20 -25.81 16.05
N GLU A 301 0.59 -25.93 14.78
CA GLU A 301 -0.21 -26.59 13.74
C GLU A 301 -0.18 -28.12 13.85
N LYS A 302 -1.37 -28.73 13.73
CA LYS A 302 -1.58 -30.18 13.80
C LYS A 302 -1.71 -30.81 12.42
N ASN A 303 -2.24 -30.09 11.44
CA ASN A 303 -2.37 -30.57 10.07
C ASN A 303 -0.98 -30.60 9.42
N ALA A 304 -0.54 -31.79 8.99
CA ALA A 304 0.81 -31.99 8.45
C ALA A 304 1.09 -31.16 7.17
N VAL A 305 0.08 -30.93 6.33
CA VAL A 305 0.24 -30.13 5.11
C VAL A 305 0.41 -28.66 5.45
N GLN A 306 -0.50 -28.10 6.26
CA GLN A 306 -0.42 -26.69 6.69
C GLN A 306 0.86 -26.42 7.50
N LYS A 307 1.27 -27.35 8.35
CA LYS A 307 2.52 -27.26 9.11
C LYS A 307 3.74 -27.16 8.19
N ARG A 308 3.81 -28.03 7.16
CA ARG A 308 4.86 -27.98 6.14
C ARG A 308 4.85 -26.67 5.37
N GLU A 309 3.68 -26.10 5.11
CA GLU A 309 3.57 -24.81 4.43
C GLU A 309 4.06 -23.65 5.30
N TYR A 310 3.73 -23.63 6.59
CA TYR A 310 4.28 -22.63 7.52
C TYR A 310 5.80 -22.73 7.63
N ASN A 311 6.35 -23.94 7.68
CA ASN A 311 7.79 -24.17 7.62
C ASN A 311 8.41 -23.58 6.34
N GLN A 312 7.82 -23.85 5.18
CA GLN A 312 8.29 -23.30 3.89
C GLN A 312 8.18 -21.78 3.78
N ILE A 313 7.17 -21.18 4.41
CA ILE A 313 7.03 -19.72 4.50
C ILE A 313 8.14 -19.17 5.39
N ALA A 314 8.35 -19.76 6.57
CA ALA A 314 9.40 -19.33 7.49
C ALA A 314 10.78 -19.40 6.85
N GLU A 315 11.18 -20.53 6.27
CA GLU A 315 12.48 -20.69 5.58
C GLU A 315 12.67 -19.67 4.45
N ARG A 316 11.60 -19.39 3.69
CA ARG A 316 11.64 -18.38 2.64
C ARG A 316 11.90 -16.99 3.22
N LEU A 317 11.15 -16.59 4.23
CA LEU A 317 11.26 -15.24 4.80
C LEU A 317 12.56 -15.06 5.59
N GLU A 318 13.04 -16.07 6.31
CA GLU A 318 14.36 -16.08 6.96
C GLU A 318 15.46 -15.79 5.94
N TYR A 319 15.36 -16.37 4.75
CA TYR A 319 16.29 -16.10 3.67
C TYR A 319 16.06 -14.73 3.01
N LEU A 320 14.83 -14.36 2.64
CA LEU A 320 14.53 -13.11 1.93
C LEU A 320 14.65 -11.84 2.78
N ALA A 321 14.72 -11.96 4.11
CA ALA A 321 15.13 -10.86 4.97
C ALA A 321 16.55 -10.36 4.63
N HIS A 322 17.34 -11.17 3.91
CA HIS A 322 18.74 -10.93 3.60
C HIS A 322 19.05 -11.11 2.10
N GLY A 323 18.88 -12.33 1.60
CA GLY A 323 19.43 -12.81 0.34
C GLY A 323 18.63 -12.42 -0.91
N LYS A 324 19.29 -12.61 -2.07
CA LYS A 324 18.69 -12.49 -3.41
C LYS A 324 17.70 -13.63 -3.66
N PRO A 325 16.48 -13.39 -4.17
CA PRO A 325 15.52 -14.44 -4.52
C PRO A 325 16.13 -15.59 -5.34
N ARG A 326 15.87 -16.84 -4.95
CA ARG A 326 16.48 -18.04 -5.56
C ARG A 326 15.60 -18.69 -6.62
N ASP A 327 14.29 -18.53 -6.49
CA ASP A 327 13.29 -19.14 -7.35
C ASP A 327 12.09 -18.21 -7.58
N PHE A 328 11.10 -18.71 -8.33
CA PHE A 328 9.90 -17.94 -8.66
C PHE A 328 9.08 -17.54 -7.43
N ARG A 329 8.97 -18.41 -6.41
CA ARG A 329 8.19 -18.10 -5.20
C ARG A 329 8.89 -17.04 -4.37
N ASP A 330 10.20 -17.14 -4.26
CA ASP A 330 11.04 -16.14 -3.62
C ASP A 330 10.89 -14.77 -4.32
N ALA A 331 10.91 -14.75 -5.66
CA ALA A 331 10.78 -13.52 -6.44
C ALA A 331 9.42 -12.84 -6.25
N ILE A 332 8.31 -13.59 -6.33
CA ILE A 332 6.96 -13.03 -6.13
C ILE A 332 6.74 -12.59 -4.68
N GLN A 333 7.28 -13.32 -3.69
CA GLN A 333 7.23 -12.90 -2.28
C GLN A 333 8.00 -11.59 -2.06
N MET A 334 9.18 -11.44 -2.70
CA MET A 334 9.97 -10.21 -2.64
C MET A 334 9.22 -9.04 -3.29
N ILE A 335 8.61 -9.25 -4.46
CA ILE A 335 7.77 -8.26 -5.14
C ILE A 335 6.61 -7.82 -4.24
N LEU A 336 5.86 -8.75 -3.67
CA LEU A 336 4.74 -8.44 -2.77
C LEU A 336 5.20 -7.62 -1.56
N THR A 337 6.33 -7.99 -0.96
CA THR A 337 6.90 -7.30 0.20
C THR A 337 7.23 -5.85 -0.13
N PHE A 338 7.99 -5.61 -1.21
CA PHE A 338 8.37 -4.25 -1.61
C PHE A 338 7.20 -3.44 -2.14
N HIS A 339 6.21 -4.07 -2.77
CA HIS A 339 4.97 -3.41 -3.17
C HIS A 339 4.22 -2.87 -1.95
N LEU A 340 4.06 -3.70 -0.91
CA LEU A 340 3.41 -3.27 0.33
C LEU A 340 4.24 -2.25 1.10
N ALA A 341 5.58 -2.36 1.07
CA ALA A 341 6.46 -1.38 1.71
C ALA A 341 6.33 0.01 1.10
N VAL A 342 6.19 0.15 -0.22
CA VAL A 342 5.99 1.45 -0.88
C VAL A 342 4.60 2.02 -0.62
N LEU A 343 3.58 1.16 -0.46
CA LEU A 343 2.23 1.60 -0.13
C LEU A 343 2.04 1.99 1.35
N ASN A 344 3.07 1.84 2.19
CA ASN A 344 3.09 2.12 3.63
C ASN A 344 3.83 3.42 3.96
#